data_AF-A0A1E5GJA7-F1
#
_entry.id   AF-A0A1E5GJA7-F1
#
_cell.length_a   1.000
_cell.length_b   1.000
_cell.length_c   1.000
_cell.angle_alpha   90.00
_cell.angle_beta   90.00
_cell.angle_gamma   90.00
#
_symmetry.space_group_name_H-M   'P 1'
#
loop_
_entity.id
_entity.type
_entity.pdbx_description
1 polymer ?
#
loop_
_entity_poly.entity_id
_entity_poly.type
_entity_poly.pdbx_seq_one_letter_code
_entity_poly.pdbx_strand_id
1 'polypeptide(L)'
;MDMKDSIVRELDSFASQNDILRYSDLYEVYLDLRRSIECIFLLKSDKNAVETTLHCLKIESKVQLFIFYLKQVKNGELKEYEAVKAISDDYEVYCMEMINTDLIGDISIFFKKNKEAEES
;
A
#
# COMPACT_ATOMS: atom_id res chain seq x y z
N MET A 1 4.79 -23.95 -5.18
CA MET A 1 5.31 -22.58 -5.28
C MET A 1 5.24 -21.99 -3.89
N ASP A 2 6.33 -21.43 -3.37
CA ASP A 2 6.33 -20.80 -2.05
C ASP A 2 5.35 -19.61 -2.06
N MET A 3 4.53 -19.48 -1.01
CA MET A 3 3.53 -18.42 -0.89
C MET A 3 4.20 -17.04 -0.95
N LYS A 4 5.39 -16.91 -0.38
CA LYS A 4 6.23 -15.71 -0.48
C LYS A 4 6.53 -15.37 -1.94
N ASP A 5 7.03 -16.34 -2.71
CA ASP A 5 7.40 -16.14 -4.10
C ASP A 5 6.19 -15.80 -4.96
N SER A 6 4.99 -16.29 -4.61
CA SER A 6 3.75 -15.93 -5.30
C SER A 6 3.39 -14.46 -5.10
N ILE A 7 3.38 -13.98 -3.85
CA ILE A 7 3.00 -12.60 -3.52
C ILE A 7 4.00 -11.60 -4.09
N VAL A 8 5.31 -11.88 -3.96
CA VAL A 8 6.35 -11.02 -4.52
C VAL A 8 6.23 -10.93 -6.05
N ARG A 9 5.99 -12.06 -6.73
CA ARG A 9 5.81 -12.04 -8.19
C ARG A 9 4.57 -11.27 -8.63
N GLU A 10 3.49 -11.32 -7.86
CA GLU A 10 2.28 -10.57 -8.16
C GLU A 10 2.53 -9.06 -8.04
N LEU A 11 3.25 -8.63 -6.99
CA LEU A 11 3.68 -7.24 -6.82
C LEU A 11 4.63 -6.81 -7.95
N ASP A 12 5.63 -7.63 -8.30
CA ASP A 12 6.59 -7.35 -9.38
C ASP A 12 5.87 -7.26 -10.75
N SER A 13 4.88 -8.12 -10.99
CA SER A 13 4.04 -8.09 -12.19
C SER A 13 3.20 -6.81 -12.24
N PHE A 14 2.58 -6.43 -11.12
CA PHE A 14 1.85 -5.16 -11.03
C PHE A 14 2.76 -3.96 -11.33
N ALA A 15 3.97 -3.93 -10.74
CA ALA A 15 4.92 -2.85 -10.96
C ALA A 15 5.36 -2.74 -12.42
N SER A 16 5.59 -3.90 -13.06
CA SER A 16 5.97 -3.99 -14.47
C SER A 16 4.84 -3.51 -15.39
N GLN A 17 3.60 -3.97 -15.17
CA GLN A 17 2.42 -3.55 -15.93
C GLN A 17 2.15 -2.05 -15.82
N ASN A 18 2.61 -1.43 -14.73
CA ASN A 18 2.37 -0.03 -14.45
C ASN A 18 3.56 0.89 -14.76
N ASP A 19 4.64 0.39 -15.36
CA ASP A 19 5.86 1.16 -15.66
C ASP A 19 6.41 1.92 -14.44
N ILE A 20 6.37 1.29 -13.24
CA ILE A 20 6.80 1.96 -11.98
C ILE A 20 8.23 2.51 -12.06
N LEU A 21 9.11 1.87 -12.84
CA LEU A 21 10.50 2.31 -13.04
C LEU A 21 10.64 3.74 -13.60
N ARG A 22 9.58 4.32 -14.16
CA ARG A 22 9.57 5.70 -14.66
C ARG A 22 9.37 6.74 -13.56
N TYR A 23 8.95 6.30 -12.38
CA TYR A 23 8.62 7.13 -11.23
C TYR A 23 9.66 6.86 -10.14
N SER A 24 10.63 7.75 -9.95
CA SER A 24 11.77 7.51 -9.06
C SER A 24 11.39 7.31 -7.59
N ASP A 25 10.51 8.17 -7.07
CA ASP A 25 10.06 8.15 -5.67
C ASP A 25 9.07 7.00 -5.42
N LEU A 26 8.13 6.75 -6.34
CA LEU A 26 7.18 5.62 -6.26
C LEU A 26 7.90 4.28 -6.43
N TYR A 27 8.99 4.24 -7.18
CA TYR A 27 9.83 3.05 -7.27
C TYR A 27 10.47 2.70 -5.92
N GLU A 28 10.94 3.70 -5.17
CA GLU A 28 11.44 3.46 -3.80
C GLU A 28 10.35 2.91 -2.87
N VAL A 29 9.12 3.44 -2.96
CA VAL A 29 7.98 2.90 -2.20
C VAL A 29 7.71 1.43 -2.56
N TYR A 30 7.78 1.09 -3.84
CA TYR A 30 7.65 -0.29 -4.30
C TYR A 30 8.76 -1.20 -3.75
N LEU A 31 10.02 -0.75 -3.76
CA LEU A 31 11.14 -1.52 -3.20
C LEU A 31 10.94 -1.79 -1.71
N ASP A 32 10.45 -0.80 -0.97
CA ASP A 32 10.14 -0.94 0.45
C ASP A 32 8.98 -1.90 0.70
N LEU A 33 7.93 -1.88 -0.12
CA LEU A 33 6.84 -2.86 -0.07
C LEU A 33 7.37 -4.29 -0.28
N ARG A 34 8.21 -4.46 -1.31
CA ARG A 34 8.81 -5.75 -1.64
C ARG A 34 9.65 -6.31 -0.49
N ARG A 35 10.54 -5.49 0.10
CA ARG A 35 11.32 -5.85 1.29
C ARG A 35 10.43 -6.18 2.48
N SER A 36 9.37 -5.40 2.71
CA SER A 36 8.45 -5.62 3.83
C SER A 36 7.75 -6.98 3.72
N ILE A 37 7.31 -7.36 2.52
CA ILE A 37 6.68 -8.66 2.26
C ILE A 37 7.67 -9.78 2.57
N GLU A 38 8.90 -9.67 2.07
CA GLU A 38 9.97 -10.65 2.34
C GLU A 38 10.20 -10.81 3.85
N CYS A 39 10.21 -9.71 4.61
CA CYS A 39 10.36 -9.72 6.07
C CYS A 39 9.25 -10.45 6.81
N ILE A 40 7.97 -10.35 6.38
CA ILE A 40 6.87 -11.09 7.05
C ILE A 40 7.11 -12.61 7.01
N PHE A 41 7.62 -13.12 5.89
CA PHE A 41 7.91 -14.54 5.76
C PHE A 41 9.14 -14.98 6.54
N LEU A 42 10.04 -14.05 6.89
CA LEU A 42 11.12 -14.31 7.84
C LEU A 42 10.63 -14.29 9.29
N LEU A 43 9.70 -13.39 9.64
CA LEU A 43 9.13 -13.25 10.99
C LEU A 43 8.22 -14.42 11.40
N LYS A 44 7.68 -15.18 10.43
CA LYS A 44 6.86 -16.38 10.68
C LYS A 44 7.56 -17.45 11.54
N SER A 45 8.87 -17.37 11.74
CA SER A 45 9.59 -18.26 12.67
C SER A 45 9.35 -17.94 14.14
N ASP A 46 8.87 -16.73 14.47
CA ASP A 46 8.62 -16.27 15.83
C ASP A 46 7.12 -16.27 16.18
N LYS A 47 6.79 -16.85 17.33
CA LYS A 47 5.47 -17.40 17.71
C LYS A 47 4.34 -16.37 17.95
N ASN A 48 4.45 -15.12 17.54
CA ASN A 48 3.41 -14.10 17.81
C ASN A 48 2.50 -13.86 16.60
N ALA A 49 1.41 -14.64 16.55
CA ALA A 49 0.39 -14.52 15.51
C ALA A 49 -0.27 -13.12 15.45
N VAL A 50 -0.37 -12.43 16.58
CA VAL A 50 -0.98 -11.09 16.66
C VAL A 50 -0.07 -10.06 15.97
N GLU A 51 1.21 -10.06 16.29
CA GLU A 51 2.19 -9.18 15.64
C GLU A 51 2.29 -9.46 14.14
N THR A 52 2.34 -10.73 13.75
CA THR A 52 2.35 -11.12 12.34
C THR A 52 1.09 -10.62 11.62
N THR A 53 -0.08 -10.73 12.24
CA THR A 53 -1.35 -10.24 11.68
C THR A 53 -1.33 -8.72 11.53
N LEU A 54 -0.88 -7.99 12.55
CA LEU A 54 -0.74 -6.53 12.48
C LEU A 54 0.23 -6.10 11.38
N HIS A 55 1.34 -6.81 11.20
CA HIS A 55 2.28 -6.57 10.11
C HIS A 55 1.67 -6.85 8.72
N CYS A 56 0.90 -7.93 8.57
CA CYS A 56 0.18 -8.23 7.32
C CYS A 56 -0.80 -7.11 6.96
N LEU A 57 -1.65 -6.69 7.91
CA LEU A 57 -2.61 -5.60 7.71
C LEU A 57 -1.91 -4.30 7.31
N LYS A 58 -0.77 -4.03 7.96
CA LYS A 58 0.12 -2.93 7.62
C LYS A 58 0.55 -2.97 6.16
N ILE A 59 1.12 -4.08 5.70
CA ILE A 59 1.55 -4.18 4.31
C ILE A 59 0.37 -4.02 3.35
N GLU A 60 -0.76 -4.65 3.64
CA GLU A 60 -1.97 -4.54 2.83
C GLU A 60 -2.41 -3.08 2.66
N SER A 61 -2.50 -2.33 3.75
CA SER A 61 -2.78 -0.89 3.75
C SER A 61 -1.83 -0.10 2.85
N LYS A 62 -0.52 -0.34 2.98
CA LYS A 62 0.49 0.38 2.18
C LYS A 62 0.39 0.04 0.69
N VAL A 63 0.09 -1.21 0.34
CA VAL A 63 -0.15 -1.64 -1.05
C VAL A 63 -1.38 -0.91 -1.62
N GLN A 64 -2.47 -0.84 -0.87
CA GLN A 64 -3.69 -0.16 -1.34
C GLN A 64 -3.47 1.34 -1.58
N LEU A 65 -2.83 2.05 -0.64
CA LEU A 65 -2.47 3.47 -0.80
C LEU A 65 -1.54 3.67 -1.99
N PHE A 66 -0.53 2.81 -2.14
CA PHE A 66 0.40 2.87 -3.29
C PHE A 66 -0.34 2.76 -4.63
N ILE A 67 -1.24 1.78 -4.77
CA ILE A 67 -2.04 1.59 -5.99
C ILE A 67 -2.91 2.83 -6.26
N PHE A 68 -3.52 3.38 -5.21
CA PHE A 68 -4.39 4.55 -5.33
C PHE A 68 -3.63 5.80 -5.80
N TYR A 69 -2.54 6.17 -5.12
CA TYR A 69 -1.78 7.35 -5.48
C TYR A 69 -1.03 7.22 -6.81
N LEU A 70 -0.60 6.01 -7.17
CA LEU A 70 -0.07 5.74 -8.50
C LEU A 70 -1.08 6.11 -9.61
N LYS A 71 -2.37 5.79 -9.43
CA LYS A 71 -3.40 6.15 -10.41
C LYS A 71 -3.55 7.66 -10.55
N GLN A 72 -3.51 8.40 -9.44
CA GLN A 72 -3.57 9.87 -9.47
C GLN A 72 -2.36 10.46 -10.19
N VAL A 73 -1.15 9.95 -9.91
CA VAL A 73 0.08 10.38 -10.60
C VAL A 73 -0.01 10.09 -12.10
N LYS A 74 -0.52 8.92 -12.49
CA LYS A 74 -0.73 8.56 -13.90
C LYS A 74 -1.74 9.44 -14.62
N ASN A 75 -2.77 9.90 -13.91
CA ASN A 75 -3.77 10.82 -14.44
C ASN A 75 -3.29 12.28 -14.46
N GLY A 76 -2.12 12.56 -13.87
CA GLY A 76 -1.59 13.93 -13.72
C GLY A 76 -2.32 14.75 -12.64
N GLU A 77 -3.12 14.11 -11.79
CA GLU A 77 -3.86 14.73 -10.69
C GLU A 77 -2.94 15.09 -9.51
N LEU A 78 -1.83 14.36 -9.37
CA LEU A 78 -0.89 14.51 -8.26
C LEU A 78 0.56 14.36 -8.74
N LYS A 79 1.50 15.10 -8.14
CA LYS A 79 2.92 14.88 -8.39
C LYS A 79 3.44 13.71 -7.56
N GLU A 80 4.54 13.15 -8.02
CA GLU A 80 5.13 11.96 -7.42
C GLU A 80 5.51 12.14 -5.94
N TYR A 81 6.21 13.23 -5.61
CA TYR A 81 6.58 13.53 -4.23
C TYR A 81 5.36 13.75 -3.31
N GLU A 82 4.24 14.24 -3.86
CA GLU A 82 3.00 14.47 -3.11
C GLU A 82 2.31 13.13 -2.83
N ALA A 83 2.30 12.23 -3.81
CA ALA A 83 1.85 10.85 -3.64
C ALA A 83 2.66 10.12 -2.57
N VAL A 84 4.00 10.18 -2.64
CA VAL A 84 4.87 9.51 -1.65
C VAL A 84 4.68 10.08 -0.25
N LYS A 85 4.56 11.40 -0.13
CA LYS A 85 4.26 12.04 1.15
C LYS A 85 2.90 11.55 1.70
N ALA A 86 1.86 11.54 0.89
CA ALA A 86 0.54 11.08 1.32
C ALA A 86 0.54 9.60 1.74
N ILE A 87 1.24 8.73 1.01
CA ILE A 87 1.43 7.32 1.41
C ILE A 87 2.10 7.23 2.79
N SER A 88 3.09 8.07 3.07
CA SER A 88 3.79 8.09 4.36
C SER A 88 2.91 8.62 5.49
N ASP A 89 2.16 9.70 5.24
CA ASP A 89 1.33 10.37 6.24
C ASP A 89 0.07 9.55 6.58
N ASP A 90 -0.53 8.89 5.58
CA ASP A 90 -1.82 8.21 5.73
C ASP A 90 -1.69 6.75 6.21
N TYR A 91 -0.49 6.17 6.13
CA TYR A 91 -0.27 4.75 6.38
C TYR A 91 -0.67 4.29 7.79
N GLU A 92 -0.31 5.03 8.84
CA GLU A 92 -0.61 4.63 10.22
C GLU A 92 -2.10 4.78 10.55
N VAL A 93 -2.73 5.82 10.01
CA VAL A 93 -4.16 6.11 10.21
C VAL A 93 -5.02 5.08 9.49
N TYR A 94 -4.71 4.82 8.21
CA TYR A 94 -5.44 3.87 7.36
C TYR A 94 -5.40 2.43 7.91
N CYS A 95 -4.25 2.00 8.46
CA CYS A 95 -4.12 0.72 9.17
C CYS A 95 -5.09 0.57 10.34
N MET A 96 -5.22 1.60 11.18
CA MET A 96 -6.07 1.55 12.37
C MET A 96 -7.55 1.53 12.00
N GLU A 97 -7.94 2.12 10.88
CA GLU A 97 -9.32 2.09 10.40
C GLU A 97 -9.69 0.75 9.76
N MET A 98 -8.79 0.14 8.99
CA MET A 98 -8.99 -1.21 8.47
C MET A 98 -9.13 -2.25 9.60
N ILE A 99 -8.42 -2.09 10.73
CA ILE A 99 -8.60 -2.96 11.91
C ILE A 99 -10.00 -2.79 12.53
N ASN A 100 -10.59 -1.60 12.42
CA ASN A 100 -11.89 -1.27 13.01
C ASN A 100 -13.08 -1.47 12.06
N THR A 101 -12.86 -1.82 10.79
CA THR A 101 -13.91 -1.96 9.78
C THR A 101 -13.72 -3.21 8.93
N ASP A 102 -14.79 -3.98 8.68
CA ASP A 102 -14.81 -5.14 7.75
C ASP A 102 -14.74 -4.72 6.26
N LEU A 103 -14.06 -3.61 5.94
CA LEU A 103 -14.13 -2.94 4.63
C LEU A 103 -12.90 -3.22 3.78
N ILE A 104 -12.74 -4.50 3.42
CA ILE A 104 -11.79 -4.94 2.38
C ILE A 104 -12.20 -4.41 0.98
N GLY A 105 -13.44 -3.93 0.81
CA GLY A 105 -13.95 -3.39 -0.46
C GLY A 105 -13.79 -1.88 -0.65
N ASP A 106 -13.62 -1.11 0.43
CA ASP A 106 -13.76 0.35 0.43
C ASP A 106 -12.46 1.04 0.89
N ILE A 107 -11.56 1.30 -0.07
CA ILE A 107 -10.82 2.57 -0.09
C ILE A 107 -11.81 3.79 0.05
N SER A 108 -13.12 3.56 -0.13
CA SER A 108 -14.21 4.54 -0.25
C SER A 108 -14.47 5.48 0.95
N ILE A 109 -14.19 5.15 2.22
CA ILE A 109 -14.64 6.01 3.34
C ILE A 109 -13.72 7.22 3.56
N PHE A 110 -12.39 7.03 3.57
CA PHE A 110 -11.45 8.15 3.72
C PHE A 110 -11.50 9.12 2.54
N PHE A 111 -11.67 8.57 1.33
CA PHE A 111 -11.70 9.37 0.10
C PHE A 111 -13.07 9.95 -0.26
N LYS A 112 -14.18 9.46 0.32
CA LYS A 112 -15.49 10.14 0.20
C LYS A 112 -15.48 11.51 0.86
N LYS A 113 -14.87 11.62 2.05
CA LYS A 113 -14.83 12.89 2.80
C LYS A 113 -14.01 13.98 2.12
N ASN A 114 -12.90 13.62 1.45
CA ASN A 114 -12.09 14.62 0.74
C ASN A 114 -12.76 15.13 -0.56
N LYS A 115 -13.65 14.34 -1.18
CA LYS A 115 -14.41 14.78 -2.36
C LYS A 115 -15.55 15.75 -1.99
N GLU A 116 -16.17 15.56 -0.83
CA GLU A 116 -17.24 16.44 -0.32
C GLU A 116 -16.70 17.79 0.21
N ALA A 117 -15.42 17.84 0.60
CA ALA A 117 -14.75 19.05 1.09
C ALA A 117 -14.22 19.97 -0.02
N GLU A 118 -14.05 19.47 -1.25
CA GLU A 118 -13.65 20.27 -2.43
C GLU A 118 -14.86 20.82 -3.22
N GLU A 119 -16.07 20.33 -2.91
CA GLU A 119 -17.34 20.76 -3.53
C GLU A 119 -18.21 21.66 -2.63
N SER A 120 -17.71 22.05 -1.44
CA SER A 120 -18.39 22.94 -0.46
C SER A 120 -17.67 24.28 -0.30
#